data_AF-A0A2A2HP07-F1
#
_entry.id   AF-A0A2A2HP07-F1
#
_cell.length_a   1.000
_cell.length_b   1.000
_cell.length_c   1.000
_cell.angle_alpha   90.00
_cell.angle_beta   90.00
_cell.angle_gamma   90.00
#
_symmetry.space_group_name_H-M   'P 1'
#
loop_
_entity.id
_entity.type
_entity.pdbx_description
1 polymer ?
#
loop_
_entity_poly.entity_id
_entity_poly.type
_entity_poly.pdbx_seq_one_letter_code
_entity_poly.pdbx_strand_id
1 'polypeptide(L)' 'MKSSISDEVEGKYHKAKGKVKETSGKLTGDRDLEAEGSAEKTEGEIQEKKGQIKKVFGK' A
#
# COMPACT_ATOMS: atom_id res chain seq x y z
N MET A 1 3.05 -21.69 8.88
CA MET A 1 2.34 -21.03 7.76
C MET A 1 1.42 -19.94 8.31
N LYS A 2 1.93 -18.75 8.64
CA LYS A 2 1.12 -17.60 9.10
C LYS A 2 1.58 -16.26 8.50
N SER A 3 2.88 -16.10 8.20
CA SER A 3 3.43 -14.84 7.68
C SER A 3 2.86 -14.43 6.32
N SER A 4 2.78 -15.34 5.34
CA SER A 4 2.42 -14.95 3.97
C SER A 4 1.00 -14.41 3.79
N ILE A 5 0.07 -14.68 4.71
CA ILE A 5 -1.29 -14.12 4.66
C ILE A 5 -1.29 -12.72 5.29
N SER A 6 -0.58 -12.54 6.41
CA SER A 6 -0.44 -11.25 7.09
C SER A 6 0.22 -10.20 6.19
N ASP A 7 1.32 -10.54 5.51
CA ASP A 7 2.00 -9.63 4.57
C ASP A 7 1.12 -9.20 3.39
N GLU A 8 0.30 -10.11 2.84
CA GLU A 8 -0.59 -9.79 1.73
C GLU A 8 -1.79 -8.93 2.17
N VAL A 9 -2.31 -9.18 3.37
CA VAL A 9 -3.40 -8.40 3.96
C VAL A 9 -2.92 -6.99 4.32
N GLU A 10 -1.71 -6.85 4.85
CA GLU A 10 -1.11 -5.57 5.20
C GLU A 10 -0.85 -4.71 3.95
N GLY A 11 -0.31 -5.30 2.87
CA GLY A 11 -0.14 -4.61 1.60
C GLY A 11 -1.46 -4.13 0.98
N LYS A 12 -2.52 -4.97 1.04
CA LYS A 12 -3.87 -4.59 0.61
C LYS A 12 -4.47 -3.48 1.48
N TYR A 13 -4.23 -3.52 2.78
CA TYR A 13 -4.68 -2.50 3.73
C TYR A 13 -4.05 -1.13 3.43
N HIS A 14 -2.73 -1.08 3.24
CA HIS A 14 -2.01 0.15 2.86
C HIS A 14 -2.49 0.71 1.51
N LYS A 15 -2.70 -0.16 0.50
CA LYS A 15 -3.29 0.25 -0.79
C LYS A 15 -4.68 0.87 -0.62
N ALA A 16 -5.54 0.24 0.17
CA ALA A 16 -6.89 0.73 0.41
C ALA A 16 -6.88 2.08 1.14
N LYS A 17 -6.06 2.19 2.20
CA LYS A 17 -5.92 3.41 3.01
C LYS A 17 -5.36 4.57 2.20
N GLY A 18 -4.31 4.34 1.41
CA GLY A 18 -3.74 5.36 0.51
C GLY A 18 -4.75 5.83 -0.53
N LYS A 19 -5.54 4.91 -1.11
CA LYS A 19 -6.60 5.26 -2.09
C LYS A 19 -7.73 6.07 -1.46
N VAL A 20 -8.10 5.76 -0.20
CA VAL A 20 -9.08 6.54 0.56
C VAL A 20 -8.55 7.95 0.83
N LYS A 21 -7.32 8.08 1.34
CA LYS A 21 -6.67 9.39 1.56
C LYS A 21 -6.59 10.22 0.28
N GLU A 22 -6.18 9.61 -0.84
CA GLU A 22 -6.09 10.30 -2.14
C GLU A 22 -7.46 10.80 -2.60
N THR A 23 -8.47 9.94 -2.51
CA THR A 23 -9.84 10.28 -2.92
C THR A 23 -10.43 11.36 -2.01
N SER A 24 -10.25 11.23 -0.71
CA SER A 24 -10.67 12.24 0.27
C SER A 24 -9.95 13.56 0.04
N GLY A 25 -8.64 13.55 -0.22
CA GLY A 25 -7.86 14.77 -0.49
C GLY A 25 -8.33 15.48 -1.74
N LYS A 26 -8.61 14.73 -2.83
CA LYS A 26 -9.25 15.29 -4.02
C LYS A 26 -10.62 15.89 -3.76
N LEU A 27 -11.44 15.20 -2.97
CA LEU A 27 -12.80 15.63 -2.65
C LEU A 27 -12.82 16.89 -1.78
N THR A 28 -11.91 16.99 -0.81
CA THR A 28 -11.82 18.15 0.11
C THR A 28 -10.93 19.27 -0.42
N GLY A 29 -10.20 19.04 -1.51
CA GLY A 29 -9.18 19.97 -2.03
C GLY A 29 -7.89 20.01 -1.20
N ASP A 30 -7.66 18.99 -0.36
CA ASP A 30 -6.50 18.89 0.52
C ASP A 30 -5.34 18.21 -0.21
N ARG A 31 -4.35 19.02 -0.60
CA ARG A 31 -3.17 18.56 -1.36
C ARG A 31 -2.22 17.70 -0.51
N ASP A 32 -2.21 17.91 0.80
CA ASP A 32 -1.38 17.13 1.72
C ASP A 32 -1.93 15.71 1.83
N LEU A 33 -3.25 15.59 2.02
CA LEU A 33 -3.95 14.30 2.08
C LEU A 33 -3.88 13.54 0.75
N GLU A 34 -3.95 14.25 -0.38
CA GLU A 34 -3.75 13.65 -1.71
C GLU A 34 -2.33 13.07 -1.85
N ALA A 35 -1.31 13.87 -1.50
CA ALA A 35 0.09 13.49 -1.58
C ALA A 35 0.43 12.32 -0.64
N GLU A 36 -0.06 12.36 0.60
CA GLU A 36 0.06 11.26 1.56
C GLU A 36 -0.57 9.98 1.04
N GLY A 37 -1.77 10.06 0.46
CA GLY A 37 -2.47 8.90 -0.09
C GLY A 37 -1.72 8.25 -1.26
N SER A 38 -1.19 9.07 -2.17
CA SER A 38 -0.39 8.62 -3.31
C SER A 38 0.96 8.02 -2.87
N ALA A 39 1.61 8.61 -1.86
CA ALA A 39 2.84 8.08 -1.27
C ALA A 39 2.61 6.72 -0.59
N GLU A 40 1.59 6.62 0.27
CA GLU A 40 1.25 5.39 1.01
C GLU A 40 0.85 4.26 0.05
N LYS A 41 0.13 4.58 -1.05
CA LYS A 41 -0.18 3.61 -2.12
C LYS A 41 1.09 3.09 -2.78
N THR A 42 2.00 3.99 -3.16
CA THR A 42 3.25 3.65 -3.86
C THR A 42 4.15 2.78 -3.00
N GLU A 43 4.29 3.13 -1.72
CA GLU A 43 5.06 2.36 -0.75
C GLU A 43 4.50 0.95 -0.55
N GLY A 44 3.17 0.82 -0.44
CA GLY A 44 2.48 -0.47 -0.39
C GLY A 44 2.72 -1.34 -1.63
N GLU A 45 2.73 -0.76 -2.85
CA GLU A 45 3.03 -1.50 -4.08
C GLU A 45 4.49 -1.98 -4.11
N ILE A 46 5.43 -1.16 -3.63
CA ILE A 46 6.85 -1.50 -3.56
C ILE A 46 7.06 -2.65 -2.56
N GLN A 47 6.42 -2.58 -1.39
CA GLN A 47 6.51 -3.61 -0.36
C GLN A 47 5.90 -4.94 -0.84
N GLU A 48 4.76 -4.89 -1.55
CA GLU A 48 4.12 -6.06 -2.16
C GLU A 48 5.04 -6.72 -3.21
N LYS A 49 5.62 -5.91 -4.13
CA LYS A 49 6.58 -6.41 -5.12
C LYS A 49 7.82 -7.00 -4.48
N LYS A 50 8.39 -6.32 -3.48
CA LYS A 50 9.58 -6.79 -2.75
C LYS A 50 9.28 -8.10 -2.00
N GLY A 51 8.11 -8.21 -1.37
CA GLY A 51 7.62 -9.42 -0.73
C GLY A 51 7.46 -10.57 -1.72
N GLN A 52 6.90 -10.32 -2.91
CA GLN A 52 6.80 -11.31 -3.99
C GLN A 52 8.17 -11.77 -4.48
N ILE A 53 9.11 -10.85 -4.73
CA ILE A 53 10.48 -11.19 -5.13
C ILE A 53 11.15 -12.06 -4.06
N LYS A 54 11.03 -11.68 -2.78
CA LYS A 54 11.58 -12.44 -1.65
C LYS A 54 10.95 -13.83 -1.53
N LYS A 55 9.66 -13.96 -1.85
CA LYS A 55 8.92 -15.23 -1.87
C LYS A 55 9.33 -16.14 -3.03
N VAL A 56 9.71 -15.56 -4.18
CA VAL A 56 10.16 -16.30 -5.38
C VAL A 56 11.64 -16.70 -5.26
N PHE A 57 12.51 -15.82 -4.76
CA PHE A 57 13.95 -16.08 -4.60
C PHE A 57 14.32 -16.78 -3.29
N GLY A 58 13.44 -16.78 -2.29
CA GLY A 58 13.67 -17.37 -0.97
C GLY A 58 13.22 -18.83 -0.82
N LYS A 59 13.06 -19.56 -1.93
CA LYS A 59 12.83 -21.01 -1.93
C LYS A 59 14.06 -21.75 -2.38
#